data_AF-A0A7K8YNX4-F1
#
_entry.id   AF-A0A7K8YNX4-F1
#
_cell.length_a   1.000
_cell.length_b   1.000
_cell.length_c   1.000
_cell.angle_alpha   90.00
_cell.angle_beta   90.00
_cell.angle_gamma   90.00
#
_symmetry.space_group_name_H-M   'P 1'
#
loop_
_entity.id
_entity.type
_entity.pdbx_description
1 polymer ?
#
loop_
_entity_poly.entity_id
_entity_poly.type
_entity_poly.pdbx_seq_one_letter_code
_entity_poly.pdbx_strand_id
1 'polypeptide(L)'
;MLSLLARTAAAAPLRSLCRLALCPPAPPPRWAPRGLLAVPPLPGPPAVAGLKTKTVLRRRCKDCYIVRRRGRLYVCCKTNPRHKQRQG
;
A
#
# COMPACT_ATOMS: atom_id res chain seq x y z
N MET A 1 11.23 66.94 -18.06
CA MET A 1 10.24 66.67 -19.12
C MET A 1 9.62 65.31 -18.82
N LEU A 2 8.71 65.23 -17.84
CA LEU A 2 7.25 65.23 -18.04
C LEU A 2 6.87 64.23 -19.16
N SER A 3 6.10 63.16 -18.95
CA SER A 3 4.78 63.09 -18.32
C SER A 3 4.41 61.60 -18.09
N LEU A 4 4.06 61.17 -16.86
CA LEU A 4 2.70 61.04 -16.31
C LEU A 4 1.80 59.95 -16.94
N LEU A 5 1.45 58.96 -16.09
CA LEU A 5 0.11 58.37 -15.78
C LEU A 5 -0.74 57.83 -16.97
N ALA A 6 -1.38 56.66 -16.94
CA ALA A 6 -2.29 56.13 -15.91
C ALA A 6 -2.59 54.63 -16.21
N ARG A 7 -2.71 53.72 -15.22
CA ARG A 7 -3.95 53.26 -14.52
C ARG A 7 -5.06 52.87 -15.53
N THR A 8 -5.72 51.72 -15.56
CA THR A 8 -6.18 50.66 -14.63
C THR A 8 -6.47 49.43 -15.54
N ALA A 9 -6.75 48.19 -15.12
CA ALA A 9 -7.68 47.73 -14.12
C ALA A 9 -7.45 46.24 -13.82
N ALA A 10 -7.84 45.88 -12.60
CA ALA A 10 -7.82 44.54 -12.06
C ALA A 10 -8.73 43.55 -12.81
N ALA A 11 -8.29 42.30 -12.90
CA ALA A 11 -9.18 41.16 -12.82
C ALA A 11 -8.47 40.06 -12.03
N ALA A 12 -8.98 39.85 -10.82
CA ALA A 12 -8.52 38.89 -9.83
C ALA A 12 -8.57 37.44 -10.36
N PRO A 13 -7.76 36.53 -9.78
CA PRO A 13 -7.67 35.15 -10.24
C PRO A 13 -8.96 34.42 -9.89
N LEU A 14 -9.67 33.94 -10.90
CA LEU A 14 -10.67 32.89 -10.69
C LEU A 14 -9.90 31.62 -10.34
N ARG A 15 -9.68 31.49 -9.03
CA ARG A 15 -9.38 30.25 -8.33
C ARG A 15 -10.32 29.17 -8.87
N SER A 16 -9.80 28.36 -9.78
CA SER A 16 -10.46 27.15 -10.22
C SER A 16 -10.57 26.23 -9.00
N LEU A 17 -11.72 26.30 -8.35
CA LEU A 17 -12.19 25.40 -7.31
C LEU A 17 -12.47 24.03 -7.94
N CYS A 18 -11.45 23.38 -8.50
CA CYS A 18 -11.45 21.93 -8.70
C CYS A 18 -11.12 21.26 -7.36
N ARG A 19 -12.00 21.46 -6.39
CA ARG A 19 -12.14 20.65 -5.17
C ARG A 19 -13.56 20.12 -5.12
N LEU A 20 -13.88 19.17 -6.01
CA LEU A 20 -14.94 18.18 -5.83
C LEU A 20 -14.36 16.87 -6.39
N ALA A 21 -13.59 16.16 -5.57
CA ALA A 21 -14.10 15.01 -4.82
C ALA A 21 -14.49 13.83 -5.73
N LEU A 22 -13.50 13.14 -6.31
CA LEU A 22 -13.64 11.70 -6.49
C LEU A 22 -13.54 11.05 -5.10
N CYS A 23 -14.62 11.14 -4.32
CA CYS A 23 -14.82 10.18 -3.25
C CYS A 23 -15.22 8.87 -3.93
N PRO A 24 -14.41 7.79 -3.86
CA PRO A 24 -14.93 6.48 -4.19
C PRO A 24 -16.15 6.21 -3.29
N PRO A 25 -17.22 5.58 -3.79
CA PRO A 25 -18.40 5.32 -2.98
C PRO A 25 -17.99 4.52 -1.75
N ALA A 26 -18.38 5.02 -0.57
CA ALA A 26 -18.13 4.33 0.69
C ALA A 26 -18.79 2.94 0.63
N PRO A 27 -18.11 1.88 1.12
CA PRO A 27 -18.73 0.56 1.18
C PRO A 27 -19.95 0.61 2.10
N PRO A 28 -21.06 -0.05 1.74
CA PRO A 28 -22.28 -0.02 2.54
C PRO A 28 -22.03 -0.58 3.94
N PRO A 29 -22.81 -0.12 4.95
CA PRO A 29 -22.71 -0.63 6.30
C PRO A 29 -23.00 -2.14 6.34
N ARG A 30 -22.30 -2.85 7.23
CA ARG A 30 -22.29 -4.33 7.31
C ARG A 30 -23.65 -4.95 7.64
N TRP A 31 -24.64 -4.15 8.03
CA TRP A 31 -26.00 -4.58 8.37
C TRP A 31 -27.01 -4.38 7.24
N ALA A 32 -26.63 -3.75 6.11
CA ALA A 32 -27.52 -3.63 4.97
C ALA A 32 -27.95 -5.04 4.51
N PRO A 33 -29.26 -5.29 4.30
CA PRO A 33 -29.73 -6.59 3.84
C PRO A 33 -29.05 -6.89 2.50
N ARG A 34 -28.35 -8.02 2.44
CA ARG A 34 -27.69 -8.50 1.22
C ARG A 34 -28.77 -8.75 0.18
N GLY A 35 -29.00 -7.78 -0.70
CA GLY A 35 -29.90 -7.94 -1.83
C GLY A 35 -29.55 -9.23 -2.59
N LEU A 36 -30.57 -9.94 -3.08
CA LEU A 36 -30.43 -11.23 -3.78
C LEU A 36 -29.58 -11.15 -5.07
N LEU A 37 -29.18 -9.95 -5.50
CA LEU A 37 -28.25 -9.68 -6.60
C LEU A 37 -26.79 -9.48 -6.12
N ALA A 38 -26.49 -9.76 -4.85
CA ALA A 38 -25.14 -9.66 -4.32
C ALA A 38 -24.25 -10.71 -5.00
N VAL A 39 -23.41 -10.23 -5.92
CA VAL A 39 -22.29 -10.98 -6.50
C VAL A 39 -21.57 -11.72 -5.37
N PRO A 40 -21.39 -13.04 -5.47
CA PRO A 40 -20.68 -13.78 -4.44
C PRO A 40 -19.29 -13.17 -4.27
N PRO A 41 -18.80 -12.98 -3.03
CA PRO A 41 -17.47 -12.45 -2.81
C PRO A 41 -16.48 -13.34 -3.55
N LEU A 42 -15.74 -12.73 -4.49
CA LEU A 42 -14.69 -13.42 -5.23
C LEU A 42 -13.76 -14.13 -4.24
N PRO A 43 -13.32 -15.36 -4.55
CA PRO A 43 -12.39 -16.08 -3.69
C PRO A 43 -11.16 -15.19 -3.46
N GLY A 44 -10.97 -14.77 -2.21
CA GLY A 44 -9.83 -13.96 -1.82
C GLY A 44 -8.53 -14.73 -2.09
N PRO A 45 -7.40 -14.02 -2.31
CA PRO A 45 -6.12 -14.69 -2.52
C PRO A 45 -5.82 -15.65 -1.36
N PRO A 46 -5.23 -16.83 -1.63
CA PRO A 46 -4.92 -17.79 -0.60
C PRO A 46 -4.05 -17.13 0.47
N ALA A 47 -4.42 -17.31 1.74
CA ALA A 47 -3.61 -16.88 2.86
C ALA A 47 -2.32 -17.70 2.88
N VAL A 48 -1.30 -17.21 2.17
CA VAL A 48 0.02 -17.84 2.16
C VAL A 48 0.61 -17.74 3.57
N ALA A 49 0.91 -18.89 4.17
CA ALA A 49 1.61 -18.94 5.45
C ALA A 49 2.94 -18.16 5.33
N GLY A 50 3.03 -17.03 6.03
CA GLY A 50 4.15 -16.11 5.94
C GLY A 50 5.47 -16.67 6.46
N LEU A 51 6.55 -15.94 6.17
CA LEU A 51 7.89 -16.25 6.63
C LEU A 51 8.06 -15.91 8.13
N LYS A 52 8.76 -16.73 8.92
CA LYS A 52 8.92 -16.51 10.37
C LYS A 52 9.86 -15.33 10.66
N THR A 53 9.36 -14.27 11.28
CA THR A 53 10.19 -13.11 11.65
C THR A 53 10.87 -13.37 13.01
N LYS A 54 12.19 -13.14 13.10
CA LYS A 54 13.00 -13.33 14.30
C LYS A 54 14.04 -12.20 14.42
N THR A 55 14.38 -11.82 15.65
CA THR A 55 15.48 -10.86 15.92
C THR A 55 16.85 -11.44 15.57
N VAL A 56 17.11 -12.69 15.95
CA VAL A 56 18.36 -13.40 15.64
C VAL A 56 18.10 -14.53 14.65
N LEU A 57 18.88 -14.53 13.56
CA LEU A 57 18.83 -15.57 12.54
C LEU A 57 19.81 -16.69 12.84
N ARG A 58 19.34 -17.93 12.77
CA ARG A 58 20.16 -19.14 12.95
C ARG A 58 19.84 -20.17 11.87
N ARG A 59 20.88 -20.80 11.33
CA ARG A 59 20.75 -21.94 10.41
C ARG A 59 20.35 -23.16 11.23
N ARG A 60 19.36 -23.92 10.74
CA ARG A 60 18.88 -25.17 11.37
C ARG A 60 19.39 -26.43 10.68
N CYS A 61 19.87 -26.27 9.46
CA CYS A 61 20.20 -27.34 8.53
C CYS A 61 21.42 -26.94 7.70
N LYS A 62 22.05 -27.92 7.04
CA LYS A 62 23.23 -27.70 6.19
C LYS A 62 22.87 -26.85 4.95
N ASP A 63 21.69 -27.07 4.39
CA ASP A 63 21.18 -26.35 3.21
C ASP A 63 20.60 -24.98 3.52
N CYS A 64 20.66 -24.55 4.79
CA CYS A 64 20.14 -23.27 5.23
C CYS A 64 21.21 -22.21 4.96
N TYR A 65 20.91 -21.23 4.12
CA TYR A 65 21.84 -20.15 3.77
C TYR A 65 21.24 -18.78 4.05
N ILE A 66 22.11 -17.81 4.31
CA ILE A 66 21.74 -16.45 4.68
C ILE A 66 21.84 -15.56 3.44
N VAL A 67 20.79 -14.79 3.15
CA VAL A 67 20.75 -13.84 2.04
C VAL A 67 20.32 -12.47 2.52
N ARG A 68 20.92 -11.41 1.96
CA ARG A 68 20.43 -10.03 2.13
C ARG A 68 19.49 -9.69 0.98
N ARG A 69 18.26 -9.26 1.31
CA ARG A 69 17.26 -8.81 0.34
C ARG A 69 16.58 -7.57 0.90
N ARG A 70 16.43 -6.51 0.10
CA ARG A 70 15.73 -5.26 0.50
C ARG A 70 16.21 -4.72 1.87
N GLY A 71 17.53 -4.73 2.09
CA GLY A 71 18.15 -4.24 3.33
C GLY A 71 18.00 -5.12 4.58
N ARG A 72 17.37 -6.30 4.50
CA ARG A 72 17.22 -7.22 5.65
C ARG A 72 17.88 -8.56 5.39
N LEU A 73 18.31 -9.24 6.45
CA LEU A 73 18.80 -10.61 6.38
C LEU A 73 17.63 -11.60 6.39
N TYR A 74 17.80 -12.69 5.64
CA TYR A 74 16.86 -13.81 5.57
C TYR A 74 17.62 -15.12 5.65
N VAL A 75 17.02 -16.12 6.30
CA VAL A 75 17.43 -17.52 6.17
C VAL A 75 16.54 -18.15 5.13
N CYS A 76 17.13 -18.67 4.06
CA CYS A 76 16.45 -19.44 3.03
C CYS A 76 16.92 -20.89 3.09
N CYS A 77 16.01 -21.82 2.78
CA CYS A 77 16.31 -23.23 2.64
C CYS A 77 15.45 -23.79 1.50
N LYS A 78 16.07 -24.53 0.59
CA LYS A 78 15.40 -25.17 -0.55
C LYS A 78 14.75 -26.49 -0.12
N THR A 79 15.49 -27.31 0.63
CA THR A 79 15.08 -28.62 1.13
C THR A 79 13.90 -28.54 2.11
N ASN A 80 13.95 -27.59 3.06
CA ASN A 80 12.99 -27.49 4.15
C ASN A 80 12.40 -26.06 4.26
N PRO A 81 11.21 -25.78 3.70
CA PRO A 81 10.61 -24.44 3.71
C PRO A 81 10.25 -23.95 5.12
N ARG A 82 10.08 -24.85 6.10
CA ARG A 82 9.83 -24.52 7.52
C ARG A 82 10.99 -23.74 8.19
N HIS A 83 12.18 -23.74 7.58
CA HIS A 83 13.37 -23.04 8.09
C HIS A 83 13.46 -21.58 7.63
N LYS A 84 12.57 -21.14 6.74
CA LYS A 84 12.58 -19.78 6.21
C LYS A 84 12.32 -18.74 7.32
N GLN A 85 13.24 -17.80 7.50
CA GLN A 85 13.21 -16.77 8.55
C GLN A 85 13.60 -15.39 8.03
N ARG A 86 13.02 -14.32 8.59
CA ARG A 86 13.28 -12.92 8.25
C ARG A 86 13.79 -12.20 9.48
N GLN A 87 14.80 -11.34 9.31
CA GLN A 87 15.22 -10.43 10.37
C GLN A 87 14.11 -9.40 10.63
N GLY A 88 13.55 -9.49 11.83
CA GLY A 88 12.60 -8.54 12.41
C GLY A 88 13.32 -7.37 12.99
#